data_AF-A0A444R140-F1
#
_entry.id   AF-A0A444R140-F1
#
_cell.length_a   1.000
_cell.length_b   1.000
_cell.length_c   1.000
_cell.angle_alpha   90.00
_cell.angle_beta   90.00
_cell.angle_gamma   90.00
#
_symmetry.space_group_name_H-M   'P 1'
#
loop_
_entity.id
_entity.type
_entity.pdbx_description
1 polymer ?
#
loop_
_entity_poly.entity_id
_entity_poly.type
_entity_poly.pdbx_seq_one_letter_code
_entity_poly.pdbx_strand_id
1 'polypeptide(L)'
;QQPATLCYAPPLSTDDTAEILFTSGTTSRPKGVVITHYNLRFAGYYSAWQCALRDDDVYLTVMPAFHIDCQCTAAMAAFSAGATFVLVEKYSARAFWGQVQKYRATITECIPMMIRTLMVQPPSANDRQHRLREVMFYLNLSEQEKDAFCERFGVRLLTSYGMTETIVGIIGDRPGDKRRWPSIGRAGFCYEAEIRDDHNRPLPAGELGEICIKGVPGKTIFKEYFLNPKATA
;
A
#
# COMPACT_ATOMS: atom_id res chain seq x y z
N GLN A 1 17.36 25.21 4.99
CA GLN A 1 17.78 23.93 5.60
C GLN A 1 16.70 23.53 6.60
N GLN A 2 16.18 22.31 6.53
CA GLN A 2 15.32 21.80 7.60
C GLN A 2 16.19 21.56 8.86
N PRO A 3 15.70 21.88 10.07
CA PRO A 3 16.47 21.70 11.30
C PRO A 3 16.71 20.21 11.57
N ALA A 4 17.93 19.84 11.98
CA ALA A 4 18.30 18.46 12.33
C ALA A 4 17.81 18.03 13.72
N THR A 5 17.30 18.98 14.50
CA THR A 5 16.71 18.78 15.82
C THR A 5 15.31 19.36 15.83
N LEU A 6 14.40 18.69 16.53
CA LEU A 6 13.04 19.19 16.69
C LEU A 6 13.06 20.43 17.59
N CYS A 7 13.04 21.62 16.97
CA CYS A 7 13.10 22.90 17.71
C CYS A 7 11.73 23.33 18.28
N TYR A 8 10.65 22.63 17.94
CA TYR A 8 9.30 22.92 18.38
C TYR A 8 8.50 21.62 18.54
N ALA A 9 7.99 21.40 19.75
CA ALA A 9 7.11 20.29 20.08
C ALA A 9 5.77 20.86 20.58
N PRO A 10 4.81 21.13 19.68
CA PRO A 10 3.48 21.56 20.10
C PRO A 10 2.81 20.44 20.90
N PRO A 11 1.84 20.75 21.79
CA PRO A 11 0.87 19.76 22.22
C PRO A 11 0.18 19.18 20.97
N LEU A 12 0.28 17.86 20.78
CA LEU A 12 -0.29 17.15 19.64
C LEU A 12 -1.35 16.15 20.13
N SER A 13 -2.47 16.11 19.43
CA SER A 13 -3.50 15.08 19.54
C SER A 13 -3.42 14.12 18.35
N THR A 14 -3.90 12.89 18.53
CA THR A 14 -3.98 11.91 17.44
C THR A 14 -4.91 12.35 16.30
N ASP A 15 -5.88 13.22 16.61
CA ASP A 15 -6.88 13.71 15.64
C ASP A 15 -6.41 14.95 14.86
N ASP A 16 -5.22 15.47 15.20
CA ASP A 16 -4.59 16.56 14.48
C ASP A 16 -4.15 16.11 13.09
N THR A 17 -4.23 17.03 12.13
CA THR A 17 -3.77 16.81 10.76
C THR A 17 -2.26 16.64 10.76
N ALA A 18 -1.80 15.50 10.24
CA ALA A 18 -0.38 15.20 10.06
C ALA A 18 0.08 15.62 8.65
N GLU A 19 -0.73 15.35 7.62
CA GLU A 19 -0.40 15.69 6.24
C GLU A 19 -1.63 15.86 5.34
N ILE A 20 -1.41 16.44 4.15
CA ILE A 20 -2.41 16.56 3.09
C ILE A 20 -1.81 16.02 1.80
N LEU A 21 -2.42 14.98 1.24
CA LEU A 21 -1.98 14.35 0.01
C LEU A 21 -2.92 14.69 -1.14
N PHE A 22 -2.39 15.32 -2.20
CA PHE A 22 -3.19 15.66 -3.37
C PHE A 22 -3.29 14.48 -4.33
N THR A 23 -4.51 14.12 -4.69
CA THR A 23 -4.81 13.08 -5.68
C THR A 23 -5.32 13.69 -6.98
N SER A 24 -5.07 13.02 -8.11
CA SER A 24 -5.63 13.41 -9.40
C SER A 24 -7.13 13.19 -9.40
N GLY A 25 -7.90 14.19 -8.96
CA GLY A 25 -9.35 14.16 -9.02
C GLY A 25 -9.86 14.01 -10.46
N THR A 26 -11.02 13.38 -10.63
CA THR A 26 -11.71 13.23 -11.93
C THR A 26 -12.25 14.57 -12.46
N THR A 27 -12.58 15.49 -11.57
CA THR A 27 -12.73 16.91 -11.87
C THR A 27 -11.32 17.47 -12.02
N SER A 28 -11.01 18.24 -13.07
CA SER A 28 -9.70 18.80 -13.44
C SER A 28 -8.85 19.53 -12.37
N ARG A 29 -9.28 19.52 -11.10
CA ARG A 29 -8.60 20.03 -9.91
C ARG A 29 -8.29 18.87 -8.94
N PRO A 30 -7.02 18.69 -8.54
CA PRO A 30 -6.64 17.75 -7.51
C PRO A 30 -7.42 17.98 -6.21
N LYS A 31 -7.78 16.90 -5.51
CA LYS A 31 -8.40 16.96 -4.19
C LYS A 31 -7.33 16.65 -3.14
N GLY A 32 -7.24 17.48 -2.09
CA GLY A 32 -6.34 17.23 -0.97
C GLY A 32 -6.98 16.29 0.03
N VAL A 33 -6.43 15.10 0.24
CA VAL A 33 -6.89 14.14 1.25
C VAL A 33 -6.22 14.50 2.57
N VAL A 34 -7.02 14.83 3.59
CA VAL A 34 -6.51 15.18 4.92
C VAL A 34 -6.27 13.91 5.74
N ILE A 35 -5.03 13.73 6.19
CA ILE A 35 -4.55 12.57 6.94
C ILE A 35 -4.18 13.01 8.37
N THR A 36 -4.68 12.31 9.38
CA THR A 36 -4.36 12.58 10.79
C THR A 36 -3.16 11.78 11.28
N HIS A 37 -2.63 12.13 12.45
CA HIS A 37 -1.65 11.29 13.14
C HIS A 37 -2.20 9.88 13.44
N TYR A 38 -3.49 9.77 13.79
CA TYR A 38 -4.15 8.47 13.98
C TYR A 38 -4.14 7.65 12.68
N ASN A 39 -4.50 8.26 11.55
CA ASN A 39 -4.50 7.58 10.25
C ASN A 39 -3.13 6.96 9.94
N LEU A 40 -2.05 7.71 10.08
CA LEU A 40 -0.69 7.21 9.85
C LEU A 40 -0.35 6.04 10.77
N ARG A 41 -0.70 6.14 12.06
CA ARG A 41 -0.44 5.07 13.03
C ARG A 41 -1.23 3.81 12.71
N PHE A 42 -2.51 3.97 12.37
CA PHE A 42 -3.40 2.89 11.95
C PHE A 42 -2.87 2.21 10.68
N ALA A 43 -2.45 3.00 9.70
CA ALA A 43 -1.86 2.51 8.46
C ALA A 43 -0.68 1.58 8.70
N GLY A 44 0.23 1.99 9.57
CA GLY A 44 1.39 1.17 9.92
C GLY A 44 1.02 -0.17 10.55
N TYR A 45 0.06 -0.17 11.49
CA TYR A 45 -0.43 -1.43 12.07
C TYR A 45 -1.13 -2.31 11.04
N TYR A 46 -1.95 -1.70 10.18
CA TYR A 46 -2.70 -2.42 9.14
C TYR A 46 -1.76 -3.06 8.12
N SER A 47 -0.85 -2.28 7.53
CA SER A 47 0.06 -2.78 6.50
C SER A 47 1.05 -3.81 7.04
N ALA A 48 1.53 -3.63 8.29
CA ALA A 48 2.34 -4.64 8.97
C ALA A 48 1.56 -5.95 9.19
N TRP A 49 0.30 -5.86 9.63
CA TRP A 49 -0.56 -7.04 9.73
C TRP A 49 -0.76 -7.71 8.38
N GLN A 50 -1.08 -6.95 7.32
CA GLN A 50 -1.46 -7.48 6.02
C GLN A 50 -0.37 -8.38 5.40
N CYS A 51 0.90 -7.97 5.50
CA CYS A 51 2.03 -8.74 5.01
C CYS A 51 2.69 -9.63 6.09
N ALA A 52 2.08 -9.70 7.28
CA ALA A 52 2.60 -10.37 8.47
C ALA A 52 4.07 -9.98 8.74
N LEU A 53 4.34 -8.67 8.73
CA LEU A 53 5.67 -8.10 8.93
C LEU A 53 6.18 -8.38 10.35
N ARG A 54 7.46 -8.74 10.45
CA ARG A 54 8.16 -9.05 11.69
C ARG A 54 9.29 -8.04 11.93
N ASP A 55 9.80 -8.00 13.14
CA ASP A 55 10.93 -7.16 13.53
C ASP A 55 12.25 -7.54 12.81
N ASP A 56 12.40 -8.81 12.44
CA ASP A 56 13.53 -9.34 11.68
C ASP A 56 13.43 -9.13 10.15
N ASP A 57 12.33 -8.57 9.66
CA ASP A 57 12.14 -8.30 8.24
C ASP A 57 12.86 -7.02 7.79
N VAL A 58 13.16 -6.98 6.49
CA VAL A 58 13.69 -5.82 5.80
C VAL A 58 12.70 -5.42 4.71
N TYR A 59 12.03 -4.30 4.92
CA TYR A 59 11.07 -3.73 3.99
C TYR A 59 11.80 -2.77 3.05
N LEU A 60 11.93 -3.14 1.77
CA LEU A 60 12.58 -2.32 0.74
C LEU A 60 11.54 -1.68 -0.18
N THR A 61 11.61 -0.36 -0.33
CA THR A 61 10.75 0.39 -1.24
C THR A 61 11.56 1.27 -2.20
N VAL A 62 11.02 1.43 -3.40
CA VAL A 62 11.45 2.41 -4.42
C VAL A 62 10.35 3.45 -4.67
N MET A 63 9.27 3.42 -3.88
CA MET A 63 8.11 4.29 -4.06
C MET A 63 8.45 5.72 -3.62
N PRO A 64 7.91 6.75 -4.29
CA PRO A 64 8.19 8.12 -3.90
C PRO A 64 7.68 8.43 -2.49
N ALA A 65 8.56 8.98 -1.65
CA ALA A 65 8.27 9.26 -0.24
C ALA A 65 7.17 10.31 -0.01
N PHE A 66 6.76 11.03 -1.06
CA PHE A 66 5.65 12.00 -1.02
C PHE A 66 4.30 11.39 -1.42
N HIS A 67 4.23 10.07 -1.64
CA HIS A 67 2.99 9.34 -1.90
C HIS A 67 2.62 8.44 -0.71
N ILE A 68 1.33 8.16 -0.59
CA ILE A 68 0.80 7.36 0.51
C ILE A 68 1.39 5.94 0.54
N ASP A 69 1.74 5.36 -0.59
CA ASP A 69 2.27 3.99 -0.64
C ASP A 69 3.60 3.85 0.10
N CYS A 70 4.58 4.74 -0.16
CA CYS A 70 5.83 4.74 0.59
C CYS A 70 5.60 5.06 2.08
N GLN A 71 4.74 6.04 2.38
CA GLN A 71 4.55 6.50 3.74
C GLN A 71 3.78 5.49 4.60
N CYS A 72 2.57 5.14 4.18
CA CYS A 72 1.63 4.31 4.93
C CYS A 72 1.91 2.81 4.78
N THR A 73 2.19 2.33 3.56
CA THR A 73 2.39 0.88 3.34
C THR A 73 3.78 0.43 3.75
N ALA A 74 4.82 1.18 3.41
CA ALA A 74 6.20 0.76 3.64
C ALA A 74 6.78 1.30 4.96
N ALA A 75 6.91 2.62 5.08
CA ALA A 75 7.60 3.25 6.21
C ALA A 75 6.86 3.03 7.53
N MET A 76 5.57 3.40 7.60
CA MET A 76 4.78 3.23 8.81
C MET A 76 4.61 1.77 9.22
N ALA A 77 4.56 0.82 8.27
CA ALA A 77 4.54 -0.59 8.57
C ALA A 77 5.84 -1.05 9.23
N ALA A 78 6.99 -0.72 8.63
CA ALA A 78 8.30 -1.06 9.18
C ALA A 78 8.49 -0.45 10.57
N PHE A 79 8.14 0.82 10.76
CA PHE A 79 8.23 1.48 12.07
C PHE A 79 7.29 0.86 13.11
N SER A 80 6.10 0.41 12.69
CA SER A 80 5.14 -0.24 13.59
C SER A 80 5.55 -1.63 14.03
N ALA A 81 6.21 -2.38 13.15
CA ALA A 81 6.68 -3.74 13.41
C ALA A 81 8.07 -3.79 14.06
N GLY A 82 8.81 -2.68 14.10
CA GLY A 82 10.22 -2.67 14.49
C GLY A 82 11.15 -3.24 13.42
N ALA A 83 10.69 -3.32 12.17
CA ALA A 83 11.44 -3.85 11.04
C ALA A 83 12.44 -2.85 10.48
N THR A 84 13.37 -3.31 9.64
CA THR A 84 14.30 -2.43 8.92
C THR A 84 13.60 -1.81 7.71
N PHE A 85 13.63 -0.48 7.59
CA PHE A 85 13.14 0.25 6.43
C PHE A 85 14.27 0.66 5.48
N VAL A 86 14.20 0.27 4.22
CA VAL A 86 15.16 0.61 3.18
C VAL A 86 14.47 1.39 2.08
N LEU A 87 14.73 2.70 2.01
CA LEU A 87 14.29 3.56 0.91
C LEU A 87 15.38 3.65 -0.15
N VAL A 88 15.06 3.21 -1.36
CA VAL A 88 15.91 3.36 -2.54
C VAL A 88 15.47 4.60 -3.31
N GLU A 89 16.40 5.53 -3.54
CA GLU A 89 16.14 6.84 -4.14
C GLU A 89 15.42 6.79 -5.50
N LYS A 90 15.76 5.80 -6.34
CA LYS A 90 15.19 5.69 -7.69
C LYS A 90 15.05 4.24 -8.13
N TYR A 91 13.89 3.93 -8.72
CA TYR A 91 13.66 2.65 -9.38
C TYR A 91 14.58 2.45 -10.59
N SER A 92 15.18 1.26 -10.68
CA SER A 92 15.92 0.78 -11.85
C SER A 92 15.73 -0.72 -11.98
N ALA A 93 15.06 -1.18 -13.05
CA ALA A 93 14.84 -2.60 -13.29
C ALA A 93 16.15 -3.41 -13.31
N ARG A 94 17.23 -2.81 -13.83
CA ARG A 94 18.57 -3.43 -13.89
C ARG A 94 19.20 -3.60 -12.50
N ALA A 95 18.96 -2.65 -11.59
CA ALA A 95 19.60 -2.65 -10.26
C ALA A 95 18.73 -3.31 -9.17
N PHE A 96 17.42 -3.44 -9.40
CA PHE A 96 16.43 -3.84 -8.40
C PHE A 96 16.81 -5.12 -7.65
N TRP A 97 17.06 -6.23 -8.38
CA TRP A 97 17.42 -7.50 -7.74
C TRP A 97 18.77 -7.45 -7.01
N GLY A 98 19.74 -6.69 -7.54
CA GLY A 98 21.00 -6.45 -6.84
C GLY A 98 20.81 -5.68 -5.52
N GLN A 99 19.87 -4.74 -5.47
CA GLN A 99 19.51 -4.01 -4.25
C GLN A 99 18.76 -4.91 -3.26
N VAL A 100 17.78 -5.69 -3.72
CA VAL A 100 17.07 -6.70 -2.92
C VAL A 100 18.06 -7.65 -2.25
N GLN A 101 19.07 -8.11 -2.99
CA GLN A 101 20.13 -8.97 -2.45
C GLN A 101 21.05 -8.25 -1.46
N LYS A 102 21.57 -7.07 -1.85
CA LYS A 102 22.49 -6.26 -1.05
C LYS A 102 21.90 -5.95 0.33
N TYR A 103 20.64 -5.54 0.37
CA TYR A 103 19.95 -5.16 1.59
C TYR A 103 19.22 -6.32 2.27
N ARG A 104 19.29 -7.53 1.69
CA ARG A 104 18.60 -8.73 2.20
C ARG A 104 17.11 -8.50 2.42
N ALA A 105 16.48 -7.77 1.50
CA ALA A 105 15.06 -7.43 1.57
C ALA A 105 14.20 -8.70 1.65
N THR A 106 13.22 -8.70 2.56
CA THR A 106 12.24 -9.79 2.73
C THR A 106 10.86 -9.39 2.20
N ILE A 107 10.54 -8.09 2.20
CA ILE A 107 9.30 -7.54 1.66
C ILE A 107 9.61 -6.35 0.75
N THR A 108 8.82 -6.20 -0.31
CA THR A 108 8.80 -5.03 -1.19
C THR A 108 7.42 -4.84 -1.80
N GLU A 109 7.23 -3.78 -2.59
CA GLU A 109 6.05 -3.51 -3.39
C GLU A 109 6.41 -3.33 -4.85
N CYS A 110 5.50 -3.79 -5.69
CA CYS A 110 5.57 -3.61 -7.14
C CYS A 110 4.23 -3.17 -7.70
N ILE A 111 4.29 -2.30 -8.70
CA ILE A 111 3.18 -1.99 -9.60
C ILE A 111 3.34 -2.77 -10.92
N PRO A 112 2.29 -2.91 -11.76
CA PRO A 112 2.35 -3.71 -12.99
C PRO A 112 3.52 -3.33 -13.91
N MET A 113 3.83 -2.03 -14.00
CA MET A 113 4.96 -1.54 -14.80
C MET A 113 6.31 -2.10 -14.30
N MET A 114 6.51 -2.13 -12.98
CA MET A 114 7.73 -2.69 -12.40
C MET A 114 7.85 -4.17 -12.72
N ILE A 115 6.77 -4.96 -12.53
CA ILE A 115 6.76 -6.39 -12.89
C ILE A 115 7.16 -6.58 -14.36
N ARG A 116 6.53 -5.84 -15.29
CA ARG A 116 6.84 -5.92 -16.72
C ARG A 116 8.30 -5.57 -17.03
N THR A 117 8.82 -4.51 -16.42
CA THR A 117 10.22 -4.10 -16.67
C THR A 117 11.26 -5.01 -16.04
N LEU A 118 10.95 -5.64 -14.91
CA LEU A 118 11.77 -6.70 -14.31
C LEU A 118 11.76 -7.95 -15.18
N MET A 119 10.61 -8.31 -15.76
CA MET A 119 10.49 -9.49 -16.64
C MET A 119 11.24 -9.35 -17.97
N VAL A 120 11.43 -8.14 -18.50
CA VAL A 120 12.25 -7.95 -19.72
C VAL A 120 13.76 -7.91 -19.45
N GLN A 121 14.20 -7.88 -18.19
CA GLN A 121 15.63 -7.99 -17.90
C GLN A 121 16.15 -9.38 -18.30
N PRO A 122 17.40 -9.50 -18.78
CA PRO A 122 18.00 -10.80 -19.10
C PRO A 122 17.90 -11.76 -17.91
N PRO A 123 17.53 -13.04 -18.11
CA PRO A 123 17.55 -14.05 -17.05
C PRO A 123 18.91 -14.10 -16.36
N SER A 124 18.90 -14.24 -15.04
CA SER A 124 20.12 -14.35 -14.23
C SER A 124 20.09 -15.61 -13.38
N ALA A 125 21.23 -16.25 -13.20
CA ALA A 125 21.40 -17.34 -12.22
C ALA A 125 21.09 -16.87 -10.78
N ASN A 126 21.06 -15.56 -10.55
CA ASN A 126 20.77 -14.96 -9.25
C ASN A 126 19.30 -14.52 -9.11
N ASP A 127 18.42 -14.78 -10.09
CA ASP A 127 17.01 -14.35 -10.06
C ASP A 127 16.26 -14.86 -8.82
N ARG A 128 16.67 -16.01 -8.26
CA ARG A 128 16.11 -16.57 -7.02
C ARG A 128 17.03 -16.47 -5.81
N GLN A 129 18.20 -15.86 -5.93
CA GLN A 129 19.19 -15.78 -4.86
C GLN A 129 18.92 -14.59 -3.93
N HIS A 130 17.72 -14.51 -3.36
CA HIS A 130 17.29 -13.44 -2.47
C HIS A 130 16.44 -13.97 -1.30
N ARG A 131 16.12 -13.10 -0.34
CA ARG A 131 15.28 -13.43 0.83
C ARG A 131 13.83 -12.95 0.72
N LEU A 132 13.47 -12.37 -0.43
CA LEU A 132 12.14 -11.83 -0.66
C LEU A 132 11.08 -12.93 -0.52
N ARG A 133 10.15 -12.76 0.42
CA ARG A 133 9.06 -13.71 0.71
C ARG A 133 7.71 -13.22 0.24
N GLU A 134 7.52 -11.90 0.16
CA GLU A 134 6.27 -11.26 -0.25
C GLU A 134 6.56 -10.03 -1.10
N VAL A 135 5.75 -9.84 -2.12
CA VAL A 135 5.68 -8.62 -2.93
C VAL A 135 4.26 -8.08 -2.81
N MET A 136 4.10 -6.96 -2.09
CA MET A 136 2.85 -6.21 -2.09
C MET A 136 2.55 -5.79 -3.53
N PHE A 137 1.34 -6.09 -3.99
CA PHE A 137 0.96 -5.87 -5.37
C PHE A 137 -0.38 -5.15 -5.46
N TYR A 138 -0.42 -4.16 -6.35
CA TYR A 138 -1.57 -3.30 -6.58
C TYR A 138 -1.96 -3.33 -8.05
N LEU A 139 -3.23 -2.99 -8.33
CA LEU A 139 -3.80 -2.89 -9.67
C LEU A 139 -3.91 -4.26 -10.38
N ASN A 140 -4.09 -4.23 -11.69
CA ASN A 140 -4.37 -5.41 -12.50
C ASN A 140 -3.13 -5.92 -13.22
N LEU A 141 -3.00 -7.26 -13.25
CA LEU A 141 -2.02 -8.01 -14.01
C LEU A 141 -2.73 -9.22 -14.62
N SER A 142 -2.31 -9.70 -15.79
CA SER A 142 -2.85 -10.97 -16.29
C SER A 142 -2.36 -12.15 -15.46
N GLU A 143 -3.11 -13.25 -15.46
CA GLU A 143 -2.69 -14.49 -14.79
C GLU A 143 -1.35 -14.99 -15.34
N GLN A 144 -1.15 -14.90 -16.66
CA GLN A 144 0.10 -15.27 -17.32
C GLN A 144 1.30 -14.43 -16.85
N GLU A 145 1.15 -13.10 -16.79
CA GLU A 145 2.21 -12.22 -16.30
C GLU A 145 2.55 -12.49 -14.83
N LYS A 146 1.54 -12.74 -13.99
CA LYS A 146 1.74 -13.13 -12.58
C LYS A 146 2.52 -14.43 -12.48
N ASP A 147 2.06 -15.48 -13.16
CA ASP A 147 2.68 -16.80 -13.08
C ASP A 147 4.13 -16.76 -13.54
N ALA A 148 4.40 -16.09 -14.67
CA ALA A 148 5.76 -15.93 -15.17
C ALA A 148 6.66 -15.18 -14.18
N PHE A 149 6.15 -14.15 -13.51
CA PHE A 149 6.91 -13.39 -12.50
C PHE A 149 7.19 -14.22 -11.24
N CYS A 150 6.17 -14.88 -10.69
CA CYS A 150 6.31 -15.75 -9.53
C CYS A 150 7.24 -16.94 -9.82
N GLU A 151 7.12 -17.54 -11.00
CA GLU A 151 7.99 -18.64 -11.43
C GLU A 151 9.44 -18.19 -11.58
N ARG A 152 9.70 -17.09 -12.29
CA ARG A 152 11.07 -16.63 -12.52
C ARG A 152 11.79 -16.32 -11.22
N PHE A 153 11.19 -15.51 -10.36
CA PHE A 153 11.86 -14.98 -9.17
C PHE A 153 11.58 -15.79 -7.90
N GLY A 154 10.66 -16.76 -7.92
CA GLY A 154 10.36 -17.57 -6.73
C GLY A 154 9.71 -16.76 -5.60
N VAL A 155 8.90 -15.76 -5.97
CA VAL A 155 8.23 -14.84 -5.05
C VAL A 155 6.72 -15.07 -5.04
N ARG A 156 6.04 -14.48 -4.07
CA ARG A 156 4.58 -14.46 -4.01
C ARG A 156 4.08 -13.03 -4.09
N LEU A 157 3.05 -12.81 -4.91
CA LEU A 157 2.33 -11.53 -4.90
C LEU A 157 1.26 -11.57 -3.80
N LEU A 158 1.17 -10.48 -3.06
CA LEU A 158 0.13 -10.24 -2.07
C LEU A 158 -0.74 -9.08 -2.57
N THR A 159 -1.95 -9.40 -3.03
CA THR A 159 -2.83 -8.40 -3.65
C THR A 159 -3.43 -7.48 -2.59
N SER A 160 -3.46 -6.19 -2.88
CA SER A 160 -4.07 -5.18 -2.03
C SER A 160 -4.74 -4.11 -2.88
N TYR A 161 -5.92 -3.65 -2.45
CA TYR A 161 -6.73 -2.64 -3.12
C TYR A 161 -7.19 -1.60 -2.11
N GLY A 162 -6.96 -0.34 -2.45
CA GLY A 162 -7.43 0.82 -1.71
C GLY A 162 -7.10 2.10 -2.47
N MET A 163 -7.41 3.21 -1.84
CA MET A 163 -7.23 4.56 -2.35
C MET A 163 -6.54 5.41 -1.29
N THR A 164 -6.14 6.63 -1.65
CA THR A 164 -5.57 7.57 -0.67
C THR A 164 -6.57 7.85 0.46
N GLU A 165 -7.86 7.92 0.13
CA GLU A 165 -8.99 8.11 1.04
C GLU A 165 -9.19 6.94 2.01
N THR A 166 -8.77 5.72 1.65
CA THR A 166 -8.81 4.55 2.53
C THR A 166 -7.53 4.37 3.33
N ILE A 167 -6.56 5.28 3.19
CA ILE A 167 -5.24 5.32 3.86
C ILE A 167 -4.27 4.20 3.44
N VAL A 168 -4.77 2.98 3.29
CA VAL A 168 -4.03 1.77 2.90
C VAL A 168 -4.83 0.97 1.89
N GLY A 169 -4.26 -0.13 1.40
CA GLY A 169 -4.99 -1.13 0.63
C GLY A 169 -5.85 -2.00 1.56
N ILE A 170 -7.13 -1.68 1.66
CA ILE A 170 -8.05 -2.24 2.66
C ILE A 170 -8.73 -3.54 2.25
N ILE A 171 -8.84 -3.84 0.95
CA ILE A 171 -9.33 -5.12 0.43
C ILE A 171 -8.14 -5.86 -0.14
N GLY A 172 -7.79 -7.01 0.42
CA GLY A 172 -6.57 -7.70 0.03
C GLY A 172 -6.56 -9.17 0.40
N ASP A 173 -5.47 -9.83 0.04
CA ASP A 173 -5.09 -11.08 0.67
C ASP A 173 -4.80 -10.82 2.15
N ARG A 174 -5.37 -11.65 3.03
CA ARG A 174 -5.16 -11.57 4.48
C ARG A 174 -4.18 -12.65 4.95
N PRO A 175 -3.44 -12.43 6.05
CA PRO A 175 -2.58 -13.46 6.63
C PRO A 175 -3.34 -14.76 6.91
N GLY A 176 -2.81 -15.88 6.41
CA GLY A 176 -3.38 -17.22 6.60
C GLY A 176 -4.53 -17.59 5.66
N ASP A 177 -5.13 -16.62 4.96
CA ASP A 177 -6.20 -16.90 4.00
C ASP A 177 -5.65 -17.55 2.72
N LYS A 178 -6.47 -18.41 2.10
CA LYS A 178 -6.19 -18.91 0.75
C LYS A 178 -6.31 -17.76 -0.25
N ARG A 179 -5.20 -17.40 -0.89
CA ARG A 179 -5.16 -16.41 -1.99
C ARG A 179 -5.96 -16.91 -3.19
N ARG A 180 -6.75 -16.02 -3.79
CA ARG A 180 -7.66 -16.35 -4.90
C ARG A 180 -7.46 -15.38 -6.06
N TRP A 181 -6.39 -15.52 -6.81
CA TRP A 181 -6.21 -14.72 -8.03
C TRP A 181 -7.36 -14.99 -9.03
N PRO A 182 -7.90 -13.98 -9.76
CA PRO A 182 -7.55 -12.56 -9.76
C PRO A 182 -8.37 -11.69 -8.78
N SER A 183 -9.02 -12.28 -7.76
CA SER A 183 -9.73 -11.52 -6.75
C SER A 183 -8.80 -10.55 -6.03
N ILE A 184 -9.29 -9.33 -5.76
CA ILE A 184 -8.62 -8.37 -4.89
C ILE A 184 -8.70 -8.75 -3.41
N GLY A 185 -9.42 -9.83 -3.05
CA GLY A 185 -9.45 -10.37 -1.69
C GLY A 185 -10.64 -9.88 -0.85
N ARG A 186 -10.39 -9.63 0.44
CA ARG A 186 -11.44 -9.29 1.42
C ARG A 186 -11.03 -8.10 2.28
N ALA A 187 -12.01 -7.34 2.78
CA ALA A 187 -11.76 -6.19 3.65
C ALA A 187 -10.95 -6.55 4.90
N GLY A 188 -9.90 -5.81 5.28
CA GLY A 188 -9.14 -6.11 6.49
C GLY A 188 -9.89 -5.77 7.78
N PHE A 189 -9.19 -5.84 8.91
CA PHE A 189 -9.79 -5.45 10.19
C PHE A 189 -10.16 -3.96 10.20
N CYS A 190 -11.17 -3.60 11.00
CA CYS A 190 -11.69 -2.23 11.14
C CYS A 190 -12.28 -1.58 9.87
N TYR A 191 -12.53 -2.36 8.81
CA TYR A 191 -13.27 -1.94 7.63
C TYR A 191 -14.48 -2.84 7.38
N GLU A 192 -15.54 -2.23 6.86
CA GLU A 192 -16.63 -2.95 6.19
C GLU A 192 -16.59 -2.56 4.71
N ALA A 193 -16.81 -3.53 3.83
CA ALA A 193 -16.90 -3.31 2.39
C ALA A 193 -18.13 -4.02 1.85
N GLU A 194 -18.92 -3.30 1.06
CA GLU A 194 -20.13 -3.80 0.41
C GLU A 194 -20.11 -3.45 -1.07
N ILE A 195 -20.83 -4.25 -1.87
CA ILE A 195 -21.17 -3.89 -3.24
C ILE A 195 -22.58 -3.30 -3.22
N ARG A 196 -22.77 -2.12 -3.81
CA ARG A 196 -24.07 -1.42 -3.81
C ARG A 196 -24.51 -1.02 -5.22
N ASP A 197 -25.82 -0.92 -5.41
CA ASP A 197 -26.41 -0.41 -6.64
C ASP A 197 -26.50 1.14 -6.65
N ASP A 198 -26.98 1.69 -7.76
CA ASP A 198 -27.19 3.14 -7.95
C ASP A 198 -28.21 3.75 -6.97
N HIS A 199 -28.99 2.92 -6.27
CA HIS A 199 -29.93 3.32 -5.24
C HIS A 199 -29.37 3.12 -3.81
N ASN A 200 -28.06 2.87 -3.69
CA ASN A 200 -27.34 2.68 -2.44
C ASN A 200 -27.82 1.46 -1.61
N ARG A 201 -28.36 0.44 -2.28
CA ARG A 201 -28.79 -0.81 -1.64
C ARG A 201 -27.68 -1.86 -1.77
N PRO A 202 -27.42 -2.67 -0.72
CA PRO A 202 -26.44 -3.74 -0.79
C PRO A 202 -26.88 -4.81 -1.79
N LEU A 203 -25.95 -5.26 -2.62
CA LEU A 203 -26.15 -6.28 -3.65
C LEU A 203 -25.67 -7.66 -3.16
N PRO A 204 -26.34 -8.75 -3.58
CA PRO A 204 -25.90 -10.11 -3.27
C PRO A 204 -24.64 -10.51 -4.07
N ALA A 205 -24.04 -11.63 -3.69
CA ALA A 205 -22.86 -12.16 -4.38
C ALA A 205 -23.16 -12.47 -5.87
N GLY A 206 -22.26 -12.05 -6.76
CA GLY A 206 -22.36 -12.27 -8.21
C GLY A 206 -22.92 -11.09 -8.99
N GLU A 207 -23.52 -10.11 -8.32
CA GLU A 207 -24.02 -8.89 -8.94
C GLU A 207 -22.92 -7.82 -9.10
N LEU A 208 -23.04 -7.02 -10.16
CA LEU A 208 -22.15 -5.88 -10.43
C LEU A 208 -22.67 -4.62 -9.74
N GLY A 209 -21.79 -3.89 -9.07
CA GLY A 209 -22.10 -2.59 -8.46
C GLY A 209 -20.86 -1.86 -7.99
N GLU A 210 -21.07 -0.79 -7.24
CA GLU A 210 -20.01 0.07 -6.70
C GLU A 210 -19.44 -0.50 -5.40
N ILE A 211 -18.11 -0.39 -5.23
CA ILE A 211 -17.44 -0.77 -3.98
C ILE A 211 -17.63 0.37 -2.96
N CYS A 212 -18.40 0.12 -1.91
CA CYS A 212 -18.61 1.06 -0.82
C CYS A 212 -17.84 0.63 0.42
N ILE A 213 -16.99 1.53 0.92
CA ILE A 213 -16.16 1.30 2.10
C ILE A 213 -16.70 2.11 3.27
N LYS A 214 -16.82 1.46 4.42
CA LYS A 214 -17.17 2.11 5.68
C LYS A 214 -16.00 2.01 6.63
N GLY A 215 -15.69 3.15 7.24
CA GLY A 215 -14.67 3.32 8.27
C GLY A 215 -14.99 4.54 9.12
N VAL A 216 -14.04 4.90 9.98
CA VAL A 216 -14.15 6.05 10.87
C VAL A 216 -13.28 7.19 10.33
N PRO A 217 -13.87 8.35 9.95
CA PRO A 217 -13.13 9.50 9.46
C PRO A 217 -12.02 9.94 10.39
N GLY A 218 -10.85 10.22 9.81
CA GLY A 218 -9.65 10.62 10.54
C GLY A 218 -9.05 9.51 11.40
N LYS A 219 -9.53 8.27 11.29
CA LYS A 219 -8.99 7.10 11.99
C LYS A 219 -8.67 5.95 11.04
N THR A 220 -9.69 5.34 10.44
CA THR A 220 -9.52 4.24 9.48
C THR A 220 -9.75 4.67 8.04
N ILE A 221 -10.49 5.76 7.79
CA ILE A 221 -10.48 6.45 6.49
C ILE A 221 -9.97 7.87 6.69
N PHE A 222 -9.67 8.56 5.60
CA PHE A 222 -9.30 9.98 5.61
C PHE A 222 -10.27 10.84 6.41
N LYS A 223 -9.78 11.99 6.89
CA LYS A 223 -10.59 12.92 7.69
C LYS A 223 -11.64 13.62 6.84
N GLU A 224 -11.19 14.21 5.75
CA GLU A 224 -11.99 15.02 4.83
C GLU A 224 -11.18 15.38 3.59
N TYR A 225 -11.83 15.96 2.59
CA TYR A 225 -11.12 16.68 1.54
C TYR A 225 -10.83 18.13 1.97
N PHE A 226 -9.57 18.53 1.86
CA PHE A 226 -9.05 19.84 2.26
C PHE A 226 -9.85 20.97 1.60
N LEU A 227 -10.48 21.80 2.44
CA LEU A 227 -11.30 22.94 2.03
C LEU A 227 -12.40 22.59 1.02
N ASN A 228 -12.91 21.35 1.05
CA ASN A 228 -13.93 20.88 0.11
C ASN A 228 -15.04 20.08 0.81
N PRO A 229 -15.92 20.74 1.59
CA PRO A 229 -17.00 20.07 2.30
C PRO A 229 -17.99 19.38 1.36
N LYS A 230 -18.20 19.92 0.15
CA LYS A 230 -19.11 19.32 -0.84
C LYS A 230 -18.61 17.98 -1.38
N ALA A 231 -17.30 17.81 -1.53
CA ALA A 231 -16.73 16.53 -1.94
C ALA A 231 -16.60 15.54 -0.76
N THR A 232 -16.64 16.05 0.48
CA THR A 232 -16.51 15.26 1.71
C THR A 232 -17.84 14.65 2.12
N ALA A 233 -18.94 15.38 1.94
CA ALA A 233 -20.31 14.93 2.19
C ALA A 233 -20.78 13.92 1.13
#